data_AF-A0A7V3QKK6-F1
#
_entry.id   AF-A0A7V3QKK6-F1
#
_cell.length_a   1.000
_cell.length_b   1.000
_cell.length_c   1.000
_cell.angle_alpha   90.00
_cell.angle_beta   90.00
_cell.angle_gamma   90.00
#
_symmetry.space_group_name_H-M   'P 1'
#
loop_
_entity.id
_entity.type
_entity.pdbx_description
1 polymer ?
#
loop_
_entity_poly.entity_id
_entity_poly.type
_entity_poly.pdbx_seq_one_letter_code
_entity_poly.pdbx_strand_id
1 'polypeptide(L)'
;MKKLSNFYKISQVSEKLKNRLRKLKLIKLSDGRFDVFGDVDFRDLELTSLLEIPIRIRRVDGDFWCFSNQLTSLEGAPERVDGDFSCIWNNLTSLKGAPKFVGGSFDCHDNQLTTLKGAPERVDGSFYCYNNQLTSLEGAPKYVGGNFDCSPNPKHFTEEEVRKLIDVRGKVIV
;
A
#
# COMPACT_ATOMS: atom_id res chain seq x y z
N MET A 1 -20.85 9.86 -20.40
CA MET A 1 -20.12 9.48 -19.16
C MET A 1 -21.10 8.81 -18.21
N LYS A 2 -20.90 7.55 -17.83
CA LYS A 2 -21.75 6.87 -16.84
C LYS A 2 -21.37 7.37 -15.43
N LYS A 3 -22.35 7.78 -14.62
CA LYS A 3 -22.12 8.21 -13.22
C LYS A 3 -21.45 7.07 -12.44
N LEU A 4 -20.39 7.42 -11.70
CA LEU A 4 -19.63 6.51 -10.84
C LEU A 4 -20.50 5.77 -9.80
N SER A 5 -21.69 6.30 -9.50
CA SER A 5 -22.64 5.78 -8.51
C SER A 5 -23.17 4.37 -8.76
N ASN A 6 -22.83 3.67 -9.85
CA ASN A 6 -23.34 2.32 -10.13
C ASN A 6 -22.32 1.20 -9.91
N PHE A 7 -21.12 1.51 -9.39
CA PHE A 7 -20.04 0.53 -9.24
C PHE A 7 -19.63 0.21 -7.80
N TYR A 8 -20.28 0.81 -6.80
CA TYR A 8 -19.93 0.60 -5.40
C TYR A 8 -20.98 -0.28 -4.69
N LYS A 9 -20.57 -1.05 -3.68
CA LYS A 9 -21.50 -1.55 -2.66
C LYS A 9 -21.84 -0.35 -1.76
N ILE A 10 -22.88 0.41 -2.13
CA ILE A 10 -23.11 1.80 -1.71
C ILE A 10 -23.66 1.96 -0.28
N SER A 11 -24.19 0.92 0.35
CA SER A 11 -24.97 1.07 1.58
C SER A 11 -24.17 1.35 2.85
N GLN A 12 -22.84 1.23 2.85
CA GLN A 12 -22.01 1.31 4.08
C GLN A 12 -20.83 2.31 4.01
N VAL A 13 -20.75 3.14 2.97
CA VAL A 13 -19.58 4.01 2.76
C VAL A 13 -19.84 5.44 3.23
N SER A 14 -18.89 6.02 4.00
CA SER A 14 -18.96 7.41 4.48
C SER A 14 -19.08 8.42 3.33
N GLU A 15 -19.81 9.52 3.53
CA GLU A 15 -19.95 10.56 2.49
C GLU A 15 -18.60 11.18 2.11
N LYS A 16 -17.65 11.19 3.07
CA LYS A 16 -16.25 11.57 2.85
C LYS A 16 -15.61 10.76 1.72
N LEU A 17 -15.71 9.42 1.77
CA LEU A 17 -15.15 8.55 0.73
C LEU A 17 -15.87 8.72 -0.61
N LYS A 18 -17.21 8.84 -0.62
CA LYS A 18 -17.96 9.11 -1.85
C LYS A 18 -17.49 10.42 -2.52
N ASN A 19 -17.24 11.46 -1.74
CA ASN A 19 -16.76 12.74 -2.25
C ASN A 19 -15.35 12.66 -2.83
N ARG A 20 -14.45 11.85 -2.25
CA ARG A 20 -13.12 11.63 -2.82
C ARG A 20 -13.19 10.81 -4.11
N LEU A 21 -14.01 9.75 -4.14
CA LEU A 21 -14.23 8.93 -5.34
C LEU A 21 -14.80 9.74 -6.52
N ARG A 22 -15.70 10.69 -6.26
CA ARG A 22 -16.26 11.57 -7.31
C ARG A 22 -15.24 12.50 -7.97
N LYS A 23 -14.10 12.76 -7.31
CA LYS A 23 -13.04 13.66 -7.80
C LYS A 23 -11.99 12.94 -8.62
N LEU A 24 -11.93 11.61 -8.56
CA LEU A 24 -10.95 10.81 -9.28
C LEU A 24 -11.17 10.95 -10.79
N LYS A 25 -10.10 11.22 -11.52
CA LYS A 25 -10.06 11.09 -12.97
C LYS A 25 -9.73 9.64 -13.27
N LEU A 26 -10.68 8.89 -13.82
CA LEU A 26 -10.49 7.45 -14.03
C LEU A 26 -11.06 6.97 -15.35
N ILE A 27 -10.46 5.91 -15.88
CA ILE A 27 -10.96 5.14 -17.02
C ILE A 27 -11.32 3.74 -16.52
N LYS A 28 -12.53 3.30 -16.85
CA LYS A 28 -12.98 1.93 -16.59
C LYS A 28 -12.51 1.01 -17.71
N LEU A 29 -11.88 -0.09 -17.34
CA LEU A 29 -11.40 -1.14 -18.24
C LEU A 29 -12.49 -2.17 -18.52
N SER A 30 -12.30 -2.97 -19.57
CA SER A 30 -13.24 -4.03 -19.98
C SER A 30 -13.43 -5.11 -18.92
N ASP A 31 -12.40 -5.40 -18.12
CA ASP A 31 -12.41 -6.36 -17.02
C ASP A 31 -13.08 -5.81 -15.72
N GLY A 32 -13.55 -4.57 -15.76
CA GLY A 32 -14.21 -3.92 -14.65
C GLY A 32 -13.31 -3.16 -13.69
N ARG A 33 -11.98 -3.22 -13.84
CA ARG A 33 -11.01 -2.43 -13.06
C ARG A 33 -10.91 -1.00 -13.57
N PHE A 34 -10.18 -0.16 -12.85
CA PHE A 34 -9.98 1.25 -13.16
C PHE A 34 -8.51 1.63 -13.23
N ASP A 35 -8.16 2.46 -14.21
CA ASP A 35 -6.92 3.25 -14.17
C ASP A 35 -7.27 4.64 -13.64
N VAL A 36 -6.50 5.15 -12.68
CA VAL A 36 -6.67 6.48 -12.08
C VAL A 36 -5.51 7.38 -12.52
N PHE A 37 -5.86 8.61 -12.91
CA PHE A 37 -4.95 9.67 -13.29
C PHE A 37 -4.89 10.73 -12.18
N GLY A 38 -3.77 10.81 -11.50
CA GLY A 38 -3.51 11.56 -10.28
C GLY A 38 -3.69 10.71 -9.01
N ASP A 39 -3.70 11.40 -7.89
CA ASP A 39 -3.63 10.76 -6.57
C ASP A 39 -4.96 10.14 -6.13
N VAL A 40 -4.84 9.08 -5.33
CA VAL A 40 -5.95 8.44 -4.62
C VAL A 40 -5.77 8.64 -3.12
N ASP A 41 -6.63 9.46 -2.54
CA ASP A 41 -6.66 9.70 -1.09
C ASP A 41 -7.78 8.90 -0.42
N PHE A 42 -7.43 7.79 0.24
CA PHE A 42 -8.30 6.98 1.10
C PHE A 42 -7.92 7.04 2.57
N ARG A 43 -7.23 8.10 3.00
CA ARG A 43 -6.79 8.29 4.38
C ARG A 43 -7.90 8.70 5.33
N ASP A 44 -7.82 8.26 6.58
CA ASP A 44 -8.71 8.70 7.67
C ASP A 44 -10.19 8.60 7.30
N LEU A 45 -10.59 7.55 6.60
CA LEU A 45 -11.96 7.43 6.09
C LEU A 45 -12.92 6.85 7.14
N GLU A 46 -12.41 6.61 8.35
CA GLU A 46 -13.11 5.92 9.43
C GLU A 46 -13.74 4.64 8.90
N LEU A 47 -12.96 3.86 8.13
CA LEU A 47 -13.38 2.59 7.55
C LEU A 47 -13.55 1.50 8.63
N THR A 48 -14.10 1.84 9.79
CA THR A 48 -14.46 0.92 10.88
C THR A 48 -15.36 -0.22 10.39
N SER A 49 -16.09 -0.01 9.30
CA SER A 49 -16.95 -1.00 8.65
C SER A 49 -16.44 -1.52 7.30
N LEU A 50 -15.34 -0.97 6.77
CA LEU A 50 -14.80 -1.34 5.46
C LEU A 50 -13.39 -1.91 5.65
N LEU A 51 -13.29 -3.23 5.74
CA LEU A 51 -12.01 -3.93 5.93
C LEU A 51 -11.16 -4.01 4.64
N GLU A 52 -11.65 -3.45 3.53
CA GLU A 52 -11.11 -3.60 2.18
C GLU A 52 -11.28 -2.32 1.35
N ILE A 53 -10.49 -2.18 0.27
CA ILE A 53 -10.55 -1.02 -0.63
C ILE A 53 -11.80 -1.11 -1.52
N PRO A 54 -12.65 -0.06 -1.59
CA PRO A 54 -13.99 -0.14 -2.18
C PRO A 54 -14.04 -0.15 -3.70
N ILE A 55 -12.89 -0.02 -4.37
CA ILE A 55 -12.78 0.08 -5.82
C ILE A 55 -11.61 -0.79 -6.29
N ARG A 56 -11.80 -1.54 -7.36
CA ARG A 56 -10.75 -2.36 -7.97
C ARG A 56 -9.92 -1.51 -8.93
N ILE A 57 -8.82 -0.96 -8.43
CA ILE A 57 -7.92 -0.15 -9.24
C ILE A 57 -6.84 -1.08 -9.81
N ARG A 58 -6.52 -0.91 -11.09
CA ARG A 58 -5.38 -1.59 -11.73
C ARG A 58 -4.11 -0.77 -11.55
N ARG A 59 -4.16 0.51 -11.92
CA ARG A 59 -3.01 1.42 -11.87
C ARG A 59 -3.41 2.80 -11.35
N VAL A 60 -2.48 3.43 -10.64
CA VAL A 60 -2.47 4.85 -10.29
C VAL A 60 -1.16 5.46 -10.79
N ASP A 61 -1.22 6.59 -11.50
CA ASP A 61 -0.03 7.30 -11.98
C ASP A 61 0.47 8.41 -11.04
N GLY A 62 -0.27 8.69 -9.97
CA GLY A 62 0.15 9.51 -8.82
C GLY A 62 0.33 8.68 -7.55
N ASP A 63 0.04 9.29 -6.40
CA ASP A 63 0.17 8.66 -5.09
C ASP A 63 -1.07 7.88 -4.67
N PHE A 64 -0.90 6.86 -3.85
CA PHE A 64 -1.99 6.09 -3.24
C PHE A 64 -1.86 6.06 -1.73
N TRP A 65 -2.78 6.73 -1.03
CA TRP A 65 -2.76 6.79 0.42
C TRP A 65 -3.99 6.12 1.02
N CYS A 66 -3.81 5.08 1.83
CA CYS A 66 -4.89 4.40 2.58
C CYS A 66 -4.59 4.29 4.09
N PHE A 67 -3.72 5.16 4.60
CA PHE A 67 -3.30 5.16 6.00
C PHE A 67 -4.37 5.66 6.99
N SER A 68 -4.16 5.42 8.28
CA SER A 68 -5.08 5.77 9.38
C SER A 68 -6.48 5.19 9.21
N ASN A 69 -6.56 3.88 9.01
CA ASN A 69 -7.82 3.15 8.93
C ASN A 69 -7.75 1.90 9.82
N GLN A 70 -8.67 0.95 9.61
CA GLN A 70 -8.68 -0.34 10.30
C GLN A 70 -8.54 -1.50 9.29
N LEU A 71 -7.83 -1.26 8.18
CA LEU A 71 -7.66 -2.26 7.13
C LEU A 71 -6.92 -3.47 7.69
N THR A 72 -7.42 -4.65 7.33
CA THR A 72 -6.78 -5.94 7.66
C THR A 72 -6.16 -6.61 6.43
N SER A 73 -6.47 -6.10 5.24
CA SER A 73 -5.85 -6.49 3.97
C SER A 73 -5.70 -5.30 3.03
N LEU A 74 -4.86 -5.46 2.01
CA LEU A 74 -4.73 -4.51 0.89
C LEU A 74 -5.46 -5.02 -0.36
N GLU A 75 -6.40 -5.96 -0.22
CA GLU A 75 -7.20 -6.43 -1.35
C GLU A 75 -7.95 -5.25 -2.00
N GLY A 76 -7.84 -5.14 -3.32
CA GLY A 76 -8.37 -4.01 -4.09
C GLY A 76 -7.43 -2.83 -4.27
N ALA A 77 -6.26 -2.82 -3.62
CA ALA A 77 -5.20 -1.87 -3.93
C ALA A 77 -4.73 -2.01 -5.39
N PRO A 78 -4.18 -0.94 -5.99
CA PRO A 78 -3.62 -0.99 -7.34
C PRO A 78 -2.50 -2.02 -7.47
N GLU A 79 -2.39 -2.65 -8.63
CA GLU A 79 -1.25 -3.53 -8.97
C GLU A 79 0.03 -2.73 -9.23
N ARG A 80 -0.13 -1.47 -9.64
CA ARG A 80 0.98 -0.54 -9.94
C ARG A 80 0.66 0.88 -9.45
N VAL A 81 1.61 1.48 -8.75
CA VAL A 81 1.58 2.91 -8.37
C VAL A 81 2.86 3.56 -8.88
N ASP A 82 2.74 4.64 -9.64
CA ASP A 82 3.93 5.36 -10.14
C ASP A 82 4.48 6.37 -9.12
N GLY A 83 3.65 6.85 -8.18
CA GLY A 83 4.06 7.64 -7.03
C GLY A 83 4.28 6.81 -5.77
N ASP A 84 4.03 7.42 -4.61
CA ASP A 84 4.14 6.83 -3.28
C ASP A 84 2.92 5.94 -2.96
N PHE A 85 3.14 4.85 -2.22
CA PHE A 85 2.09 4.03 -1.65
C PHE A 85 2.21 4.01 -0.12
N SER A 86 1.15 4.43 0.57
CA SER A 86 1.17 4.56 2.04
C SER A 86 -0.03 3.89 2.69
N CYS A 87 0.23 2.90 3.53
CA CYS A 87 -0.75 2.10 4.27
C CYS A 87 -0.50 2.04 5.79
N ILE A 88 0.20 3.06 6.30
CA ILE A 88 0.53 3.27 7.72
C ILE A 88 -0.71 3.22 8.62
N TRP A 89 -0.52 2.89 9.90
CA TRP A 89 -1.56 2.96 10.94
C TRP A 89 -2.82 2.20 10.52
N ASN A 90 -2.64 0.90 10.28
CA ASN A 90 -3.69 -0.06 9.99
C ASN A 90 -3.49 -1.34 10.84
N ASN A 91 -4.32 -2.35 10.61
CA ASN A 91 -4.27 -3.63 11.31
C ASN A 91 -3.77 -4.75 10.37
N LEU A 92 -2.84 -4.43 9.46
CA LEU A 92 -2.35 -5.39 8.47
C LEU A 92 -1.46 -6.43 9.15
N THR A 93 -1.74 -7.71 8.88
CA THR A 93 -0.90 -8.85 9.31
C THR A 93 -0.07 -9.43 8.16
N SER A 94 -0.38 -9.04 6.92
CA SER A 94 0.39 -9.31 5.71
C SER A 94 0.22 -8.16 4.72
N LEU A 95 1.11 -8.09 3.73
CA LEU A 95 1.02 -7.13 2.62
C LEU A 95 0.34 -7.73 1.39
N LYS A 96 -0.38 -8.85 1.53
CA LYS A 96 -1.12 -9.47 0.42
C LYS A 96 -2.13 -8.46 -0.15
N GLY A 97 -2.08 -8.27 -1.47
CA GLY A 97 -2.88 -7.30 -2.19
C GLY A 97 -2.15 -5.97 -2.46
N ALA A 98 -0.98 -5.73 -1.86
CA ALA A 98 -0.15 -4.57 -2.16
C ALA A 98 0.25 -4.50 -3.65
N PRO A 99 0.58 -3.30 -4.17
CA PRO A 99 1.13 -3.14 -5.50
C PRO A 99 2.38 -3.98 -5.71
N LYS A 100 2.56 -4.48 -6.93
CA LYS A 100 3.78 -5.20 -7.33
C LYS A 100 4.94 -4.27 -7.65
N PHE A 101 4.62 -3.05 -8.10
CA PHE A 101 5.58 -2.00 -8.41
C PHE A 101 5.13 -0.68 -7.79
N VAL A 102 6.08 0.01 -7.17
CA VAL A 102 5.92 1.37 -6.63
C VAL A 102 7.05 2.24 -7.15
N GLY A 103 6.71 3.30 -7.88
CA GLY A 103 7.70 4.24 -8.45
C GLY A 103 8.26 5.22 -7.42
N GLY A 104 7.48 5.52 -6.38
CA GLY A 104 7.92 6.27 -5.20
C GLY A 104 8.32 5.34 -4.05
N SER A 105 8.05 5.78 -2.83
CA SER A 105 8.27 5.04 -1.60
C SER A 105 7.06 4.16 -1.25
N PHE A 106 7.32 3.01 -0.63
CA PHE A 106 6.30 2.16 -0.05
C PHE A 106 6.40 2.24 1.47
N ASP A 107 5.32 2.68 2.11
CA ASP A 107 5.25 2.86 3.54
C ASP A 107 4.15 1.99 4.17
N CYS A 108 4.58 1.05 5.02
CA CYS A 108 3.73 0.16 5.78
C CYS A 108 4.10 0.09 7.27
N HIS A 109 4.74 1.13 7.81
CA HIS A 109 5.08 1.16 9.24
C HIS A 109 3.82 1.21 10.13
N ASP A 110 3.99 0.94 11.42
CA ASP A 110 2.91 0.89 12.42
C ASP A 110 1.73 -0.01 11.99
N ASN A 111 2.04 -1.28 11.76
CA ASN A 111 1.09 -2.35 11.46
C ASN A 111 1.40 -3.58 12.36
N GLN A 112 0.83 -4.74 12.06
CA GLN A 112 1.00 -5.98 12.82
C GLN A 112 1.69 -7.06 11.98
N LEU A 113 2.57 -6.65 11.05
CA LEU A 113 3.24 -7.56 10.13
C LEU A 113 4.25 -8.44 10.88
N THR A 114 4.24 -9.74 10.60
CA THR A 114 5.24 -10.70 11.14
C THR A 114 6.30 -11.11 10.10
N THR A 115 5.98 -10.90 8.82
CA THR A 115 6.84 -11.06 7.65
C THR A 115 6.46 -9.98 6.63
N LEU A 116 7.24 -9.84 5.55
CA LEU A 116 6.93 -8.92 4.46
C LEU A 116 6.21 -9.61 3.28
N LYS A 117 5.60 -10.78 3.51
CA LYS A 117 4.85 -11.52 2.47
C LYS A 117 3.81 -10.63 1.81
N GLY A 118 3.91 -10.54 0.48
CA GLY A 118 3.02 -9.75 -0.35
C GLY A 118 3.52 -8.34 -0.64
N ALA A 119 4.66 -7.92 -0.09
CA ALA A 119 5.28 -6.62 -0.41
C ALA A 119 5.50 -6.45 -1.94
N PRO A 120 5.64 -5.20 -2.40
CA PRO A 120 6.06 -4.93 -3.77
C PRO A 120 7.36 -5.64 -4.11
N GLU A 121 7.48 -6.11 -5.36
CA GLU A 121 8.71 -6.74 -5.83
C GLU A 121 9.81 -5.71 -6.08
N ARG A 122 9.40 -4.50 -6.49
CA ARG A 122 10.28 -3.37 -6.77
C ARG A 122 9.69 -2.08 -6.21
N VAL A 123 10.52 -1.35 -5.47
CA VAL A 123 10.25 -0.01 -4.98
C VAL A 123 11.39 0.90 -5.44
N ASP A 124 11.08 1.91 -6.25
CA ASP A 124 12.11 2.81 -6.79
C ASP A 124 12.53 3.88 -5.77
N GLY A 125 11.66 4.21 -4.81
CA GLY A 125 11.99 5.01 -3.63
C GLY A 125 12.39 4.17 -2.41
N SER A 126 12.01 4.64 -1.22
CA SER A 126 12.32 3.97 0.05
C SER A 126 11.26 2.95 0.45
N PHE A 127 11.65 1.96 1.26
CA PHE A 127 10.74 0.98 1.85
C PHE A 127 10.77 1.10 3.38
N TYR A 128 9.63 1.48 3.97
CA TYR A 128 9.49 1.70 5.40
C TYR A 128 8.55 0.65 6.02
N CYS A 129 9.09 -0.15 6.94
CA CYS A 129 8.37 -1.22 7.64
C CYS A 129 8.72 -1.33 9.13
N TYR A 130 9.25 -0.26 9.71
CA TYR A 130 9.48 -0.15 11.15
C TYR A 130 8.16 -0.20 11.95
N ASN A 131 8.26 -0.35 13.28
CA ASN A 131 7.14 -0.51 14.20
C ASN A 131 6.14 -1.60 13.74
N ASN A 132 6.68 -2.76 13.40
CA ASN A 132 5.90 -3.97 13.14
C ASN A 132 6.34 -5.08 14.11
N GLN A 133 5.91 -6.32 13.87
CA GLN A 133 6.27 -7.50 14.65
C GLN A 133 7.12 -8.49 13.83
N LEU A 134 7.99 -7.96 12.96
CA LEU A 134 8.75 -8.77 12.01
C LEU A 134 9.69 -9.74 12.75
N THR A 135 9.59 -11.01 12.37
CA THR A 135 10.49 -12.10 12.82
C THR A 135 11.34 -12.64 11.67
N SER A 136 11.03 -12.25 10.43
CA SER A 136 11.83 -12.50 9.24
C SER A 136 11.56 -11.43 8.17
N LEU A 137 12.47 -11.32 7.21
CA LEU A 137 12.29 -10.51 5.99
C LEU A 137 11.72 -11.34 4.84
N GLU A 138 11.05 -12.47 5.13
CA GLU A 138 10.46 -13.31 4.10
C GLU A 138 9.42 -12.50 3.29
N GLY A 139 9.57 -12.50 1.97
CA GLY A 139 8.69 -11.76 1.06
C GLY A 139 9.03 -10.28 0.90
N ALA A 140 10.14 -9.80 1.45
CA ALA A 140 10.63 -8.44 1.24
C ALA A 140 10.81 -8.10 -0.27
N PRO A 141 10.82 -6.80 -0.63
CA PRO A 141 11.14 -6.39 -1.99
C PRO A 141 12.48 -6.94 -2.46
N LYS A 142 12.62 -7.16 -3.77
CA LYS A 142 13.91 -7.55 -4.37
C LYS A 142 14.81 -6.35 -4.62
N TYR A 143 14.22 -5.18 -4.85
CA TYR A 143 14.92 -3.93 -5.14
C TYR A 143 14.28 -2.77 -4.40
N VAL A 144 15.11 -1.96 -3.76
CA VAL A 144 14.76 -0.69 -3.12
C VAL A 144 15.76 0.37 -3.56
N GLY A 145 15.29 1.36 -4.32
CA GLY A 145 16.14 2.43 -4.86
C GLY A 145 16.54 3.49 -3.83
N GLY A 146 15.78 3.59 -2.74
CA GLY A 146 16.05 4.46 -1.60
C GLY A 146 16.52 3.70 -0.37
N ASN A 147 16.09 4.16 0.81
CA ASN A 147 16.42 3.53 2.09
C ASN A 147 15.52 2.33 2.35
N PHE A 148 16.05 1.33 3.04
CA PHE A 148 15.26 0.26 3.64
C PHE A 148 15.29 0.42 5.16
N ASP A 149 14.14 0.67 5.76
CA ASP A 149 14.00 0.88 7.19
C ASP A 149 13.04 -0.14 7.79
N CYS A 150 13.58 -1.01 8.66
CA CYS A 150 12.79 -1.94 9.45
C CYS A 150 13.05 -1.79 10.95
N SER A 151 13.60 -0.66 11.42
CA SER A 151 13.89 -0.46 12.84
C SER A 151 12.97 0.60 13.46
N PRO A 152 12.27 0.31 14.57
CA PRO A 152 12.39 -0.90 15.37
C PRO A 152 11.45 -2.02 14.89
N ASN A 153 11.89 -3.27 15.04
CA ASN A 153 11.05 -4.48 15.06
C ASN A 153 11.57 -5.40 16.19
N PRO A 154 10.76 -6.35 16.72
CA PRO A 154 11.18 -7.22 17.82
C PRO A 154 12.43 -8.05 17.50
N LYS A 155 12.56 -8.49 16.24
CA LYS A 155 13.80 -9.09 15.77
C LYS A 155 14.79 -7.99 15.37
N HIS A 156 15.98 -8.06 15.96
CA HIS A 156 17.12 -7.28 15.51
C HIS A 156 17.67 -7.90 14.20
N PHE A 157 17.49 -7.19 13.09
CA PHE A 157 18.11 -7.56 11.82
C PHE A 157 19.49 -6.92 11.70
N THR A 158 20.35 -7.49 10.87
CA THR A 158 21.63 -6.88 10.51
C THR A 158 21.58 -6.31 9.09
N GLU A 159 22.40 -5.31 8.81
CA GLU A 159 22.51 -4.77 7.46
C GLU A 159 22.95 -5.85 6.45
N GLU A 160 23.81 -6.78 6.86
CA GLU A 160 24.23 -7.92 6.03
C GLU A 160 23.04 -8.83 5.65
N GLU A 161 22.17 -9.17 6.61
CA GLU A 161 20.97 -9.97 6.33
C GLU A 161 20.04 -9.28 5.33
N VAL A 162 19.84 -7.97 5.47
CA VAL A 162 19.03 -7.18 4.53
C VAL A 162 19.66 -7.19 3.14
N ARG A 163 20.94 -6.83 3.03
CA ARG A 163 21.63 -6.71 1.72
C ARG A 163 21.82 -8.04 1.01
N LYS A 164 21.81 -9.16 1.73
CA LYS A 164 21.82 -10.50 1.14
C LYS A 164 20.50 -10.83 0.42
N LEU A 165 19.38 -10.26 0.88
CA LEU A 165 18.04 -10.54 0.37
C LEU A 165 17.53 -9.46 -0.60
N ILE A 166 17.97 -8.22 -0.41
CA ILE A 166 17.41 -7.03 -1.05
C ILE A 166 18.53 -6.20 -1.68
N ASP A 167 18.39 -5.83 -2.95
CA ASP A 167 19.24 -4.81 -3.57
C ASP A 167 18.79 -3.41 -3.10
N VAL A 168 19.39 -2.93 -2.00
CA VAL A 168 19.12 -1.61 -1.41
C VAL A 168 20.19 -0.61 -1.86
N ARG A 169 19.79 0.45 -2.55
CA ARG A 169 20.71 1.50 -3.04
C ARG A 169 21.00 2.60 -2.02
N GLY A 170 20.09 2.82 -1.07
CA GLY A 170 20.28 3.76 0.02
C GLY A 170 20.82 3.13 1.30
N LYS A 171 20.48 3.76 2.42
CA LYS A 171 20.82 3.29 3.77
C LYS A 171 19.93 2.13 4.17
N VAL A 172 20.50 1.21 4.93
CA VAL A 172 19.75 0.18 5.64
C VAL A 172 19.68 0.58 7.11
N ILE A 173 18.48 0.63 7.66
CA ILE A 173 18.19 1.00 9.05
C ILE A 173 17.53 -0.22 9.69
N VAL A 174 18.25 -0.86 10.62
CA VAL A 174 17.91 -2.13 11.27
C VAL A 174 18.13 -2.04 12.77
#